data_AF-A0A090I5V0-F1
#
_entry.id   AF-A0A090I5V0-F1
#
_cell.length_a   1.000
_cell.length_b   1.000
_cell.length_c   1.000
_cell.angle_alpha   90.00
_cell.angle_beta   90.00
_cell.angle_gamma   90.00
#
_symmetry.space_group_name_H-M   'P 1'
#
loop_
_entity.id
_entity.type
_entity.pdbx_description
1 polymer ?
#
loop_
_entity_poly.entity_id
_entity_poly.type
_entity_poly.pdbx_seq_one_letter_code
_entity_poly.pdbx_strand_id
1 'polypeptide(L)' 'MSNAIKQNDENQRSSEWKAFFFITVVLFPILSVGVVGAYGFSVWFMQVLFFGMPGHG' A
#
# COMPACT_ATOMS: atom_id res chain seq x y z
N MET A 1 -18.63 -14.73 -36.85
CA MET A 1 -17.98 -13.59 -36.16
C MET A 1 -18.41 -13.45 -34.69
N SER A 2 -18.87 -14.51 -34.01
CA SER A 2 -19.36 -14.41 -32.61
C SER A 2 -18.30 -14.75 -31.54
N ASN A 3 -17.17 -15.35 -31.92
CA ASN A 3 -16.18 -15.85 -30.98
C ASN A 3 -15.25 -14.74 -30.42
N ALA A 4 -15.03 -13.66 -31.18
CA ALA A 4 -14.12 -12.57 -30.79
C ALA A 4 -14.71 -11.65 -29.71
N ILE A 5 -16.04 -11.48 -29.69
CA ILE A 5 -16.72 -10.63 -28.70
C ILE A 5 -16.77 -11.31 -27.32
N LYS A 6 -16.95 -12.64 -27.30
CA LYS A 6 -16.96 -13.42 -26.05
C LYS A 6 -15.66 -13.23 -25.28
N GLN A 7 -14.51 -13.42 -25.93
CA GLN A 7 -13.19 -13.42 -25.31
C GLN A 7 -12.77 -12.10 -24.64
N ASN A 8 -13.31 -10.96 -25.09
CA ASN A 8 -12.99 -9.65 -24.52
C ASN A 8 -13.73 -9.40 -23.20
N ASP A 9 -15.00 -9.83 -23.12
CA ASP A 9 -15.87 -9.67 -21.95
C ASP A 9 -15.40 -10.52 -20.76
N GLU A 10 -14.95 -11.75 -21.03
CA GLU A 10 -14.41 -12.68 -20.01
C GLU A 10 -13.05 -12.19 -19.47
N ASN A 11 -12.23 -11.54 -20.30
CA ASN A 11 -10.98 -10.94 -19.86
C ASN A 11 -11.20 -9.71 -18.98
N GLN A 12 -12.17 -8.85 -19.30
CA GLN A 12 -12.45 -7.65 -18.51
C GLN A 12 -12.90 -8.01 -17.09
N ARG A 13 -13.85 -8.96 -16.95
CA ARG A 13 -14.36 -9.37 -15.64
C ARG A 13 -13.31 -10.03 -14.74
N SER A 14 -12.37 -10.77 -15.34
CA SER A 14 -11.25 -11.39 -14.61
C SER A 14 -10.16 -10.38 -14.24
N SER A 15 -10.00 -9.32 -15.03
CA SER A 15 -9.02 -8.26 -14.77
C SER A 15 -9.42 -7.37 -13.59
N GLU A 16 -10.70 -7.08 -13.42
CA GLU A 16 -11.21 -6.30 -12.28
C GLU A 16 -10.90 -6.99 -10.95
N TRP A 17 -11.17 -8.29 -10.84
CA TRP A 17 -10.94 -9.04 -9.60
C TRP A 17 -9.44 -9.10 -9.23
N LYS A 18 -8.57 -9.20 -10.23
CA LYS A 18 -7.10 -9.08 -10.04
C LYS A 18 -6.69 -7.69 -9.55
N ALA A 19 -7.29 -6.62 -10.07
CA ALA A 19 -7.01 -5.26 -9.63
C ALA A 19 -7.44 -5.04 -8.18
N PHE A 20 -8.63 -5.51 -7.78
CA PHE A 20 -9.10 -5.47 -6.39
C PHE A 20 -8.19 -6.22 -5.43
N PHE A 21 -7.76 -7.43 -5.82
CA PHE A 21 -6.83 -8.22 -5.01
C PHE A 21 -5.45 -7.55 -4.91
N PHE A 22 -4.93 -7.00 -6.01
CA PHE A 22 -3.68 -6.27 -6.02
C PHE A 22 -3.72 -5.06 -5.08
N ILE A 23 -4.79 -4.25 -5.14
CA ILE A 23 -4.98 -3.12 -4.25
C ILE A 23 -5.04 -3.60 -2.79
N THR A 24 -5.82 -4.63 -2.49
CA THR A 24 -5.98 -5.10 -1.11
C THR A 24 -4.69 -5.70 -0.53
N VAL A 25 -3.93 -6.46 -1.33
CA VAL A 25 -2.73 -7.16 -0.87
C VAL A 25 -1.45 -6.34 -1.02
N VAL A 26 -1.46 -5.26 -1.81
CA VAL A 26 -0.29 -4.42 -2.04
C VAL A 26 -0.51 -2.99 -1.54
N LEU A 27 -1.59 -2.32 -1.96
CA LEU A 27 -1.85 -0.93 -1.60
C LEU A 27 -2.04 -0.77 -0.08
N PHE A 28 -2.90 -1.58 0.53
CA PHE A 28 -3.15 -1.51 1.97
C PHE A 28 -1.91 -1.78 2.83
N PRO A 29 -1.10 -2.83 2.59
CA PRO A 29 0.11 -3.04 3.37
C PRO A 29 1.18 -1.97 3.12
N ILE A 30 1.34 -1.47 1.88
CA ILE A 30 2.26 -0.35 1.62
C ILE A 30 1.79 0.90 2.37
N LEU A 31 0.50 1.21 2.36
CA LEU A 31 -0.10 2.28 3.15
C LEU A 31 0.14 2.06 4.65
N SER A 32 -0.06 0.85 5.14
CA SER A 32 0.16 0.50 6.55
C SER A 32 1.61 0.74 6.99
N VAL A 33 2.58 0.22 6.22
CA VAL A 33 4.02 0.44 6.51
C VAL A 33 4.39 1.91 6.36
N GLY A 34 3.85 2.60 5.35
CA GLY A 34 4.06 4.03 5.15
C GLY A 34 3.57 4.85 6.34
N VAL A 35 2.35 4.59 6.84
CA VAL A 35 1.76 5.30 7.98
C VAL A 35 2.50 4.96 9.28
N VAL A 36 2.72 3.69 9.58
CA VAL A 36 3.40 3.26 10.82
C VAL A 36 4.85 3.71 10.81
N GLY A 37 5.55 3.55 9.68
CA GLY A 37 6.91 4.00 9.49
C GLY A 37 7.03 5.52 9.57
N ALA A 38 6.15 6.27 8.91
CA ALA A 38 6.12 7.73 9.02
C ALA A 38 5.82 8.19 10.45
N TYR A 39 4.91 7.52 11.17
CA TYR A 39 4.60 7.85 12.55
C TYR A 39 5.79 7.59 13.47
N GLY A 40 6.39 6.39 13.40
CA GLY A 40 7.59 6.05 14.17
C GLY A 40 8.77 6.96 13.84
N PHE A 41 8.98 7.26 12.55
CA PHE A 41 9.99 8.20 12.09
C PHE A 41 9.72 9.62 12.57
N SER A 42 8.47 10.08 12.57
CA SER A 42 8.11 11.43 13.04
C SER A 42 8.35 11.56 14.54
N VAL A 43 7.97 10.54 15.32
CA VAL A 43 8.23 10.50 16.77
C VAL A 43 9.74 10.48 17.02
N TRP A 44 10.49 9.61 16.35
CA TRP A 44 11.94 9.54 16.44
C TRP A 44 12.60 10.87 16.05
N PHE A 45 12.16 11.48 14.95
CA PHE A 45 12.70 12.74 14.44
C PHE A 45 12.39 13.90 15.39
N MET A 46 11.18 13.95 15.95
CA MET A 46 10.82 14.91 16.98
C MET A 46 11.67 14.72 18.25
N GLN A 47 11.94 13.48 18.66
CA GLN A 47 12.85 13.19 19.76
C GLN A 47 14.27 13.69 19.47
N VAL A 48 14.79 13.45 18.27
CA VAL A 48 16.13 13.91 17.85
C VAL A 48 16.22 15.43 17.83
N LEU A 49 15.19 16.14 17.34
CA LEU A 49 15.21 17.60 17.21
C LEU A 49 14.99 18.36 18.52
N PHE A 50 14.08 17.89 19.39
CA PHE A 50 13.67 18.64 20.59
C PHE A 50 14.20 18.07 21.89
N PHE A 51 14.41 16.76 21.99
CA PHE A 51 14.76 16.10 23.24
C PHE A 51 16.22 15.67 23.33
N GLY A 52 17.00 15.83 22.25
CA GLY A 52 18.40 15.42 22.18
C GLY A 52 18.52 13.90 22.13
N MET A 53 19.20 13.40 21.10
CA MET A 53 19.57 11.99 20.85
C MET A 53 18.93 10.95 21.79
N PRO A 54 17.91 10.19 21.34
CA PRO A 54 17.27 9.16 22.17
C PRO A 54 18.31 8.11 22.61
N GLY A 55 18.71 8.12 23.89
CA GLY A 55 19.69 7.15 24.40
C GLY A 55 20.51 7.46 25.65
N HIS A 56 20.27 8.55 26.41
CA HIS A 56 20.93 8.74 27.71
C HIS A 56 19.90 8.88 28.85
N GLY A 57 19.97 7.96 29.82
CA GLY A 57 19.52 8.12 31.21
C GLY A 57 18.02 8.25 31.46
#